data_AF-A0A7W5E5U1-F1
#
_entry.id   AF-A0A7W5E5U1-F1
#
_cell.length_a   1.000
_cell.length_b   1.000
_cell.length_c   1.000
_cell.angle_alpha   90.00
_cell.angle_beta   90.00
_cell.angle_gamma   90.00
#
_symmetry.space_group_name_H-M   'P 1'
#
loop_
_entity.id
_entity.type
_entity.pdbx_description
1 polymer ?
#
loop_
_entity_poly.entity_id
_entity_poly.type
_entity_poly.pdbx_seq_one_letter_code
_entity_poly.pdbx_strand_id
1 'polypeptide(L)'
;MLGVPRLLAFRIEQDDSDGRESFGPYTYRIYDGDRLIARFWHDYRGDDHGIDLLVGTKLDWPFGRFFEFVGGGGPEPLCVTERGASYLQSCLAAHRDA
;
A
#
# COMPACT_ATOMS: atom_id res chain seq x y z
N MET A 1 4.74 31.21 3.96
CA MET A 1 4.13 30.05 3.28
C MET A 1 4.76 28.82 3.91
N LEU A 2 4.18 28.32 4.99
CA LEU A 2 4.74 27.19 5.72
C LEU A 2 4.42 25.92 4.93
N GLY A 3 5.46 25.25 4.44
CA GLY A 3 5.32 23.98 3.75
C GLY A 3 4.60 22.99 4.65
N VAL A 4 3.47 22.47 4.16
CA VAL A 4 2.81 21.31 4.76
C VAL A 4 3.87 20.22 4.81
N PRO A 5 4.31 19.75 5.99
CA PRO A 5 5.26 18.66 6.04
C PRO A 5 4.63 17.49 5.30
N ARG A 6 5.40 16.85 4.42
CA ARG A 6 5.02 15.66 3.64
C ARG A 6 4.82 14.49 4.60
N LEU A 7 3.85 14.61 5.50
CA LEU A 7 3.51 13.62 6.49
C LEU A 7 2.67 12.58 5.76
N LEU A 8 3.28 11.43 5.49
CA LEU A 8 2.60 10.14 5.31
C LEU A 8 1.69 9.99 4.07
N ALA A 9 1.64 10.99 3.18
CA ALA A 9 0.77 10.94 2.00
C ALA A 9 1.34 10.01 0.91
N PHE A 10 1.11 8.71 1.05
CA PHE A 10 1.27 7.77 -0.04
C PHE A 10 0.04 7.82 -0.95
N ARG A 11 0.28 7.84 -2.26
CA ARG A 11 -0.78 7.67 -3.24
C ARG A 11 -0.96 6.17 -3.48
N ILE A 12 -2.21 5.71 -3.48
CA ILE A 12 -2.54 4.31 -3.78
C ILE A 12 -3.49 4.28 -4.98
N GLU A 13 -3.23 3.36 -5.90
CA GLU A 13 -4.02 3.17 -7.11
C GLU A 13 -4.33 1.67 -7.25
N GLN A 14 -5.56 1.34 -7.62
CA GLN A 14 -5.90 -0.02 -8.00
C GLN A 14 -5.19 -0.36 -9.32
N ASP A 15 -4.59 -1.54 -9.36
CA ASP A 15 -3.91 -2.08 -10.53
C ASP A 15 -4.83 -3.08 -11.25
N ASP A 16 -5.48 -2.62 -12.32
CA ASP A 16 -6.35 -3.45 -13.17
C ASP A 16 -5.70 -3.82 -14.50
N SER A 17 -4.37 -3.62 -14.67
CA SER A 17 -3.73 -3.75 -15.99
C SER A 17 -3.80 -5.14 -16.60
N ASP A 18 -3.96 -6.18 -15.77
CA ASP A 18 -4.00 -7.57 -16.21
C ASP A 18 -5.43 -8.08 -16.47
N GLY A 19 -6.46 -7.23 -16.31
CA GLY A 19 -7.86 -7.62 -16.46
C GLY A 19 -8.29 -8.61 -15.38
N ARG A 20 -8.64 -8.10 -14.19
CA ARG A 20 -8.95 -8.92 -13.02
C ARG A 20 -10.02 -9.97 -13.33
N GLU A 21 -9.71 -11.24 -13.09
CA GLU A 21 -10.71 -12.29 -13.07
C GLU A 21 -11.75 -12.03 -11.97
N SER A 22 -13.00 -12.50 -12.14
CA SER A 22 -14.08 -12.22 -11.18
C SER A 22 -13.73 -12.60 -9.72
N PHE A 23 -12.89 -13.62 -9.55
CA PHE A 23 -12.39 -14.10 -8.25
C PHE A 23 -10.87 -13.94 -8.10
N GLY A 24 -10.22 -13.18 -8.98
CA GLY A 24 -8.81 -12.85 -8.89
C GLY A 24 -8.51 -11.91 -7.73
N PRO A 25 -7.24 -11.84 -7.30
CA PRO A 25 -6.82 -10.94 -6.24
C PRO A 25 -7.00 -9.47 -6.65
N TYR A 26 -7.20 -8.63 -5.65
CA TYR A 26 -7.10 -7.18 -5.81
C TYR A 26 -5.65 -6.78 -5.65
N THR A 27 -5.14 -6.01 -6.60
CA THR A 27 -3.76 -5.53 -6.60
C THR A 27 -3.74 -4.01 -6.62
N TYR A 28 -2.78 -3.43 -5.91
CA TYR A 28 -2.67 -1.99 -5.73
C TYR A 28 -1.21 -1.55 -5.84
N ARG A 29 -1.01 -0.40 -6.48
CA ARG A 29 0.28 0.28 -6.60
C ARG A 29 0.36 1.40 -5.57
N ILE A 30 1.45 1.46 -4.82
CA ILE A 30 1.66 2.46 -3.78
C ILE A 30 2.86 3.33 -4.12
N TYR A 31 2.65 4.64 -4.12
CA TYR A 31 3.62 5.63 -4.56
C TYR A 31 4.00 6.60 -3.44
N ASP A 32 5.28 6.94 -3.36
CA ASP A 32 5.80 8.09 -2.62
C ASP A 32 6.11 9.23 -3.61
N GLY A 33 5.18 10.17 -3.75
CA GLY A 33 5.18 11.12 -4.87
C GLY A 33 4.96 10.38 -6.19
N ASP A 34 5.89 10.49 -7.13
CA ASP A 34 5.82 9.80 -8.43
C ASP A 34 6.56 8.44 -8.44
N ARG A 35 7.22 8.09 -7.33
CA ARG A 35 7.98 6.85 -7.24
C ARG A 35 7.09 5.72 -6.75
N LEU A 36 6.94 4.66 -7.55
CA LEU A 36 6.35 3.41 -7.10
C LEU A 36 7.29 2.77 -6.06
N ILE A 37 6.78 2.54 -4.85
CA ILE A 37 7.56 2.00 -3.73
C ILE A 37 7.13 0.60 -3.31
N ALA A 38 5.86 0.25 -3.52
CA ALA A 38 5.32 -1.03 -3.10
C ALA A 38 4.16 -1.47 -3.99
N ARG A 39 3.91 -2.79 -3.99
CA ARG A 39 2.66 -3.39 -4.44
C ARG A 39 1.97 -4.04 -3.26
N PHE A 40 0.69 -3.76 -3.08
CA PHE A 40 -0.14 -4.41 -2.09
C PHE A 40 -1.16 -5.29 -2.80
N TRP A 41 -1.49 -6.45 -2.23
CA TRP A 41 -2.52 -7.32 -2.77
C TRP A 41 -3.33 -7.97 -1.65
N HIS A 42 -4.57 -8.31 -1.96
CA HIS A 42 -5.37 -9.23 -1.16
C HIS A 42 -6.21 -10.12 -2.06
N ASP A 43 -6.54 -11.32 -1.59
CA ASP A 43 -7.42 -12.21 -2.33
C ASP A 43 -8.86 -11.65 -2.43
N TYR A 44 -9.72 -12.31 -3.19
CA TYR A 44 -11.10 -11.86 -3.39
C TYR A 44 -11.90 -11.71 -2.07
N ARG A 45 -11.55 -12.47 -1.02
CA ARG A 45 -12.24 -12.47 0.28
C ARG A 45 -11.60 -11.52 1.30
N GLY A 46 -10.38 -11.06 1.04
CA GLY A 46 -9.54 -10.31 1.97
C GLY A 46 -8.91 -11.19 3.05
N ASP A 47 -8.92 -12.52 2.89
CA ASP A 47 -8.40 -13.47 3.88
C ASP A 47 -6.87 -13.56 3.77
N ASP A 48 -6.36 -13.68 2.55
CA ASP A 48 -4.92 -13.61 2.25
C ASP A 48 -4.53 -12.24 1.68
N HIS A 49 -3.33 -11.78 2.01
CA HIS A 49 -2.83 -10.47 1.64
C HIS A 49 -1.31 -10.36 1.82
N GLY A 50 -0.71 -9.45 1.06
CA GLY A 50 0.73 -9.24 1.13
C GLY A 50 1.16 -7.89 0.58
N ILE A 51 2.39 -7.53 0.90
CA ILE A 51 3.03 -6.32 0.41
C ILE A 51 4.45 -6.61 -0.08
N ASP A 52 4.70 -6.26 -1.34
CA ASP A 52 6.00 -6.38 -1.97
C ASP A 52 6.63 -4.99 -2.08
N LEU A 53 7.71 -4.72 -1.34
CA LEU A 53 8.48 -3.50 -1.56
C LEU A 53 9.35 -3.64 -2.80
N LEU A 54 9.34 -2.61 -3.65
CA LEU A 54 10.14 -2.59 -4.87
C LEU A 54 11.62 -2.31 -4.63
N VAL A 55 12.04 -2.12 -3.38
CA VAL A 55 13.45 -2.16 -2.98
C VAL A 55 14.01 -3.58 -2.88
N GLY A 56 13.23 -4.60 -3.26
CA GLY A 56 13.69 -6.00 -3.34
C GLY A 56 13.43 -6.82 -2.08
N THR A 57 12.49 -6.39 -1.23
CA THR A 57 12.17 -7.08 0.03
C THR A 57 10.67 -7.36 0.10
N LYS A 58 10.32 -8.62 0.33
CA LYS A 58 8.97 -8.99 0.77
C LYS A 58 8.87 -8.62 2.24
N LEU A 59 7.84 -7.87 2.61
CA LEU A 59 7.65 -7.54 4.02
C LEU A 59 6.74 -8.55 4.69
N ASP A 60 7.05 -8.85 5.95
CA ASP A 60 6.12 -9.56 6.82
C ASP A 60 4.91 -8.68 7.09
N TRP A 61 3.72 -9.22 6.82
CA TRP A 61 2.49 -8.50 7.04
C TRP A 61 2.25 -8.22 8.53
N PRO A 62 2.15 -6.94 8.96
CA PRO A 62 2.15 -6.58 10.38
C PRO A 62 0.73 -6.40 10.96
N PHE A 63 -0.32 -6.62 10.15
CA PHE A 63 -1.71 -6.37 10.53
C PHE A 63 -2.50 -7.67 10.66
N GLY A 64 -3.68 -7.61 11.30
CA GLY A 64 -4.60 -8.76 11.30
C GLY A 64 -5.45 -8.79 10.04
N ARG A 65 -5.90 -7.62 9.57
CA ARG A 65 -6.84 -7.48 8.44
C ARG A 65 -6.37 -6.42 7.44
N PHE A 66 -6.69 -6.64 6.16
CA PHE A 66 -6.28 -5.75 5.07
C PHE A 66 -6.74 -4.29 5.24
N PHE A 67 -7.92 -4.07 5.80
CA PHE A 67 -8.48 -2.72 5.99
C PHE A 67 -7.75 -1.91 7.07
N GLU A 68 -6.87 -2.54 7.86
CA GLU A 68 -5.96 -1.81 8.76
C GLU A 68 -4.85 -1.11 7.97
N PHE A 69 -4.62 -1.50 6.72
CA PHE A 69 -3.60 -0.95 5.82
C PHE A 69 -4.19 -0.08 4.71
N VAL A 70 -5.28 -0.53 4.07
CA VAL A 70 -5.99 0.22 3.02
C VAL A 70 -7.35 0.69 3.53
N GLY A 71 -7.68 1.95 3.27
CA GLY A 71 -8.97 2.54 3.57
C GLY A 71 -9.67 3.09 2.32
N GLY A 72 -10.91 3.54 2.51
CA GLY A 72 -11.76 4.04 1.43
C GLY A 72 -12.20 2.96 0.46
N GLY A 73 -12.39 3.34 -0.81
CA GLY A 73 -12.97 2.48 -1.84
C GLY A 73 -14.50 2.62 -1.94
N GLY A 74 -15.04 2.22 -3.09
CA GLY A 74 -16.46 2.45 -3.41
C GLY A 74 -16.77 3.95 -3.57
N PRO A 75 -17.60 4.56 -2.71
CA PRO A 75 -17.90 6.00 -2.78
C PRO A 75 -16.78 6.90 -2.23
N GLU A 76 -15.85 6.34 -1.45
CA GLU A 76 -14.74 7.09 -0.85
C GLU A 76 -13.44 6.90 -1.64
N PRO A 77 -12.57 7.93 -1.72
CA PRO A 77 -11.26 7.79 -2.34
C PRO A 77 -10.43 6.71 -1.66
N LEU A 78 -9.78 5.86 -2.46
CA LEU A 78 -8.84 4.86 -1.97
C LEU A 78 -7.64 5.54 -1.29
N CYS A 79 -7.26 5.09 -0.10
CA CYS A 79 -6.15 5.64 0.66
C CYS A 79 -5.36 4.58 1.42
N VAL A 80 -4.11 4.90 1.76
CA VAL A 80 -3.36 4.14 2.77
C VAL A 80 -3.75 4.72 4.14
N THR A 81 -4.08 3.86 5.10
CA THR A 81 -4.40 4.31 6.45
C THR A 81 -3.18 4.94 7.12
N GLU A 82 -3.38 5.75 8.17
CA GLU A 82 -2.26 6.31 8.95
C GLU A 82 -1.32 5.22 9.49
N ARG A 83 -1.90 4.09 9.91
CA ARG A 83 -1.15 2.94 10.41
C ARG A 83 -0.35 2.26 9.31
N GLY A 84 -0.95 2.08 8.13
CA GLY A 84 -0.26 1.54 6.96
C GLY A 84 0.86 2.45 6.46
N ALA A 85 0.62 3.76 6.45
CA ALA A 85 1.63 4.74 6.09
C ALA A 85 2.81 4.75 7.09
N SER A 86 2.53 4.68 8.39
CA SER A 86 3.57 4.61 9.42
C SER A 86 4.44 3.36 9.24
N TYR A 87 3.81 2.21 8.96
CA TYR A 87 4.52 0.97 8.69
C TYR A 87 5.40 1.06 7.44
N LEU A 88 4.88 1.56 6.32
CA LEU A 88 5.64 1.78 5.08
C LEU A 88 6.87 2.66 5.32
N GLN A 89 6.72 3.74 6.09
CA GLN A 89 7.84 4.62 6.43
C GLN A 89 8.90 3.90 7.25
N SER A 90 8.51 3.12 8.27
CA SER A 90 9.47 2.34 9.06
C SER A 90 10.26 1.36 8.19
N CYS A 91 9.60 0.66 7.27
CA CYS A 91 10.28 -0.24 6.34
C CYS A 91 11.23 0.53 5.40
N LEU A 92 10.77 1.62 4.80
CA LEU A 92 11.61 2.43 3.90
C LEU A 92 12.81 3.05 4.60
N ALA A 93 12.68 3.46 5.86
CA ALA A 93 13.78 3.98 6.67
C ALA A 93 14.84 2.90 6.94
N ALA A 94 14.41 1.71 7.36
CA ALA A 94 15.31 0.58 7.59
C ALA A 94 16.16 0.19 6.36
N HIS A 95 15.65 0.45 5.15
CA HIS A 95 16.35 0.19 3.89
C HIS A 95 17.18 1.36 3.34
N ARG A 96 17.10 2.57 3.92
CA ARG A 96 17.96 3.70 3.54
C ARG A 96 19.31 3.69 4.25
N ASP A 97 19.38 3.01 5.39
CA ASP A 97 20.57 2.92 6.25
C ASP A 97 21.34 1.59 6.09
N ALA A 98 20.96 0.77 5.10
CA ALA A 98 21.59 -0.51 4.74
C ALA A 98 22.35 -0.41 3.42
#